data_AF-A0A409WBX3-F1
#
_entry.id   AF-A0A409WBX3-F1
#
_cell.length_a   1.000
_cell.length_b   1.000
_cell.length_c   1.000
_cell.angle_alpha   90.00
_cell.angle_beta   90.00
_cell.angle_gamma   90.00
#
_symmetry.space_group_name_H-M   'P 1'
#
loop_
_entity.id
_entity.type
_entity.pdbx_description
1 polymer ?
#
loop_
_entity_poly.entity_id
_entity_poly.type
_entity_poly.pdbx_seq_one_letter_code
_entity_poly.pdbx_strand_id
1 'polypeptide(L)'
;MPRRLLKWSITTTLLLISETSASNVQRATSTSNPIPFSPGFDVQAVLALATSLPSHSWEYGTASEALLELFDAPHAVFGSDPFPVPTIQPSNSPSLTYAKEKIVIADPPNGLDDGDGAVGDPASLGVSAVLLGQTIPSYLQAAANEASYVINDAPKWPNGAISHRAQYAELWADFVYMAPPFLAYFGVATQNVTALRVAVEQCQLYSQALTANTTTGTATPPSSHSASAQGLWIHILGPASPDPGLWSTGNAWAAAGTMRVLATLVKAPSSLFTGKGGLPNEAWRQQSIVSLVRVISAILDGAIRQQRDQGLLRNYLDDPSWFGETSGSTLLASVAYRLSTLSLAHGSFAAQLARVNVHGYINFAESIRRTLGSSGHISSNGTATPAINPLNWGDHTPFTSGSPEGQNFVILLYAAWRDCVKAGVPGCRA
;
A
#
# COMPACT_ATOMS: atom_id res chain seq x y z
N MET A 1 14.94 72.00 58.60
CA MET A 1 15.67 70.74 58.89
C MET A 1 14.70 69.75 59.54
N PRO A 2 14.71 68.46 59.14
CA PRO A 2 13.52 67.81 58.59
C PRO A 2 12.71 67.00 59.62
N ARG A 3 11.38 66.96 59.43
CA ARG A 3 10.45 66.01 60.09
C ARG A 3 9.95 64.98 59.08
N ARG A 4 10.12 63.71 59.44
CA ARG A 4 9.75 62.50 58.70
C ARG A 4 8.22 62.37 58.56
N LEU A 5 7.77 62.01 57.36
CA LEU A 5 6.44 61.44 57.11
C LEU A 5 6.65 60.04 56.53
N LEU A 6 6.23 59.02 57.28
CA LEU A 6 6.08 57.64 56.82
C LEU A 6 4.75 57.53 56.05
N LYS A 7 4.81 57.12 54.79
CA LYS A 7 3.67 56.55 54.06
C LYS A 7 4.05 55.14 53.62
N TRP A 8 3.14 54.22 53.90
CA TRP A 8 3.22 52.81 53.56
C TRP A 8 2.95 52.61 52.07
N SER A 9 3.83 51.90 51.37
CA SER A 9 3.55 51.30 50.07
C SER A 9 3.80 49.80 50.17
N ILE A 10 2.77 49.03 49.85
CA ILE A 10 2.81 47.58 49.72
C ILE A 10 3.43 47.27 48.36
N THR A 11 4.53 46.53 48.33
CA THR A 11 5.16 46.04 47.09
C THR A 11 4.95 44.53 47.01
N THR A 12 4.07 44.12 46.10
CA THR A 12 3.81 42.72 45.75
C THR A 12 5.00 42.18 44.95
N THR A 13 5.69 41.18 45.50
CA THR A 13 6.77 40.47 44.82
C THR A 13 6.18 39.49 43.79
N LEU A 14 6.30 39.82 42.51
CA LEU A 14 6.04 38.88 41.41
C LEU A 14 7.35 38.12 41.13
N LEU A 15 7.43 36.85 41.54
CA LEU A 15 8.52 35.96 41.12
C LEU A 15 8.16 35.38 39.75
N LEU A 16 8.86 35.85 38.70
CA LEU A 16 8.90 35.19 37.40
C LEU A 16 9.87 34.00 37.50
N ILE A 17 9.31 32.78 37.50
CA ILE A 17 10.09 31.56 37.31
C ILE A 17 10.18 31.32 35.80
N SER A 18 11.36 31.51 35.24
CA SER A 18 11.71 31.08 33.88
C SER A 18 12.16 29.62 33.94
N GLU A 19 11.28 28.69 33.58
CA GLU A 19 11.69 27.31 33.28
C GLU A 19 12.12 27.23 31.82
N THR A 20 13.44 27.30 31.59
CA THR A 20 14.06 26.83 30.35
C THR A 20 14.19 25.31 30.44
N SER A 21 13.16 24.60 30.00
CA SER A 21 13.25 23.15 29.78
C SER A 21 14.01 22.90 28.49
N ALA A 22 15.34 22.76 28.58
CA ALA A 22 16.16 22.20 27.53
C ALA A 22 15.83 20.70 27.40
N SER A 23 14.86 20.37 26.55
CA SER A 23 14.66 19.00 26.10
C SER A 23 15.80 18.62 25.16
N ASN A 24 16.88 18.09 25.76
CA ASN A 24 17.87 17.28 25.06
C ASN A 24 17.18 15.99 24.59
N VAL A 25 16.43 16.08 23.50
CA VAL A 25 16.14 14.91 22.68
C VAL A 25 17.46 14.60 21.98
N GLN A 26 18.26 13.74 22.60
CA GLN A 26 19.23 12.96 21.86
C GLN A 26 18.45 12.29 20.72
N ARG A 27 18.66 12.82 19.51
CA ARG A 27 18.21 12.21 18.27
C ARG A 27 18.95 10.88 18.20
N ALA A 28 18.32 9.84 18.72
CA ALA A 28 18.82 8.49 18.63
C ALA A 28 18.80 8.13 17.14
N THR A 29 19.93 8.32 16.47
CA THR A 29 20.30 7.55 15.29
C THR A 29 20.52 6.11 15.74
N SER A 30 19.46 5.43 16.17
CA SER A 30 19.48 3.98 16.30
C SER A 30 19.33 3.46 14.88
N THR A 31 20.35 2.79 14.37
CA THR A 31 20.21 1.87 13.25
C THR A 31 19.22 0.78 13.71
N SER A 32 17.92 1.05 13.60
CA SER A 32 16.89 0.17 14.12
C SER A 32 16.97 -1.12 13.34
N ASN A 33 17.17 -2.26 14.01
CA ASN A 33 17.10 -3.57 13.37
C ASN A 33 15.76 -3.66 12.61
N PRO A 34 15.77 -3.78 11.26
CA PRO A 34 14.54 -3.82 10.46
C PRO A 34 13.78 -5.13 10.68
N ILE A 35 14.45 -6.17 11.17
CA ILE A 35 13.91 -7.51 11.43
C ILE A 35 14.06 -7.87 12.92
N PRO A 36 13.33 -7.21 13.85
CA PRO A 36 13.47 -7.45 15.28
C PRO A 36 12.68 -8.68 15.79
N PHE A 37 11.77 -9.23 15.00
CA PHE A 37 10.87 -10.32 15.40
C PHE A 37 10.99 -11.48 14.42
N SER A 38 10.75 -12.71 14.90
CA SER A 38 10.75 -13.90 14.03
C SER A 38 9.31 -14.23 13.62
N PRO A 39 8.95 -14.19 12.33
CA PRO A 39 7.61 -14.56 11.90
C PRO A 39 7.40 -16.08 11.81
N GLY A 40 8.41 -16.89 12.15
CA GLY A 40 8.43 -18.34 11.95
C GLY A 40 9.17 -18.81 10.69
N PHE A 41 9.73 -17.88 9.90
CA PHE A 41 10.56 -18.18 8.74
C PHE A 41 11.75 -17.19 8.63
N ASP A 42 12.74 -17.52 7.80
CA ASP A 42 13.90 -16.66 7.56
C ASP A 42 13.56 -15.51 6.61
N VAL A 43 13.33 -14.33 7.18
CA VAL A 43 13.01 -13.10 6.43
C VAL A 43 14.16 -12.67 5.51
N GLN A 44 15.42 -12.92 5.89
CA GLN A 44 16.57 -12.54 5.06
C GLN A 44 16.68 -13.44 3.82
N ALA A 45 16.40 -14.73 3.96
CA ALA A 45 16.37 -15.65 2.82
C ALA A 45 15.26 -15.27 1.82
N VAL A 46 14.06 -14.93 2.33
CA VAL A 46 12.97 -14.42 1.48
C VAL A 46 13.38 -13.12 0.79
N LEU A 47 13.99 -12.18 1.54
CA LEU A 47 14.41 -10.87 1.02
C LEU A 47 15.45 -11.00 -0.11
N ALA A 48 16.40 -11.94 0.01
CA ALA A 48 17.38 -12.18 -1.03
C ALA A 48 16.69 -12.48 -2.38
N LEU A 49 15.71 -13.39 -2.37
CA LEU A 49 14.92 -13.72 -3.56
C LEU A 49 14.00 -12.58 -4.00
N ALA A 50 13.39 -11.87 -3.05
CA ALA A 50 12.53 -10.72 -3.30
C ALA A 50 13.25 -9.60 -4.08
N THR A 51 14.57 -9.50 -3.96
CA THR A 51 15.38 -8.52 -4.72
C THR A 51 16.00 -9.08 -5.99
N SER A 52 16.25 -10.40 -6.07
CA SER A 52 16.95 -11.01 -7.20
C SER A 52 16.04 -11.56 -8.31
N LEU A 53 14.80 -11.92 -7.98
CA LEU A 53 13.85 -12.50 -8.93
C LEU A 53 13.14 -11.50 -9.85
N PRO A 54 12.83 -10.25 -9.42
CA PRO A 54 12.20 -9.28 -10.30
C PRO A 54 12.94 -9.10 -11.63
N SER A 55 12.19 -9.11 -12.72
CA SER A 55 12.66 -8.90 -14.08
C SER A 55 11.83 -7.90 -14.89
N HIS A 56 10.68 -7.48 -14.35
CA HIS A 56 9.79 -6.51 -15.00
C HIS A 56 9.47 -5.30 -14.11
N SER A 57 8.98 -4.22 -14.73
CA SER A 57 8.77 -2.92 -14.08
C SER A 57 7.87 -2.97 -12.85
N TRP A 58 6.73 -3.70 -12.91
CA TRP A 58 5.84 -3.85 -11.75
C TRP A 58 6.48 -4.63 -10.59
N GLU A 59 7.33 -5.61 -10.91
CA GLU A 59 8.08 -6.41 -9.93
C GLU A 59 9.18 -5.56 -9.29
N TYR A 60 9.86 -4.70 -10.05
CA TYR A 60 10.79 -3.72 -9.50
C TYR A 60 10.10 -2.72 -8.58
N GLY A 61 8.87 -2.31 -8.92
CA GLY A 61 8.03 -1.46 -8.08
C GLY A 61 7.72 -2.10 -6.73
N THR A 62 7.35 -3.39 -6.72
CA THR A 62 7.04 -4.10 -5.48
C THR A 62 8.26 -4.40 -4.62
N ALA A 63 9.39 -4.73 -5.24
CA ALA A 63 10.66 -4.84 -4.54
C ALA A 63 11.11 -3.52 -3.92
N SER A 64 10.95 -2.42 -4.65
CA SER A 64 11.27 -1.08 -4.13
C SER A 64 10.40 -0.71 -2.93
N GLU A 65 9.08 -0.96 -2.99
CA GLU A 65 8.16 -0.72 -1.88
C GLU A 65 8.46 -1.63 -0.67
N ALA A 66 8.73 -2.92 -0.91
CA ALA A 66 9.07 -3.87 0.15
C ALA A 66 10.35 -3.46 0.89
N LEU A 67 11.37 -3.01 0.17
CA LEU A 67 12.60 -2.47 0.75
C LEU A 67 12.33 -1.16 1.52
N LEU A 68 11.46 -0.29 0.99
CA LEU A 68 11.11 0.98 1.64
C LEU A 68 10.42 0.73 2.98
N GLU A 69 9.41 -0.14 3.02
CA GLU A 69 8.70 -0.48 4.25
C GLU A 69 9.57 -1.26 5.24
N LEU A 70 10.54 -2.05 4.77
CA LEU A 70 11.41 -2.84 5.63
C LEU A 70 12.52 -2.00 6.26
N PHE A 71 13.30 -1.27 5.46
CA PHE A 71 14.52 -0.58 5.89
C PHE A 71 14.33 0.91 6.14
N ASP A 72 13.41 1.55 5.41
CA ASP A 72 13.17 3.00 5.43
C ASP A 72 11.76 3.31 5.96
N ALA A 73 11.26 2.47 6.86
CA ALA A 73 9.88 2.48 7.35
C ALA A 73 9.34 3.86 7.80
N PRO A 74 10.12 4.75 8.47
CA PRO A 74 9.66 6.09 8.80
C PRO A 74 9.28 6.96 7.59
N HIS A 75 9.82 6.65 6.42
CA HIS A 75 9.66 7.40 5.17
C HIS A 75 8.62 6.78 4.23
N ALA A 76 8.24 5.51 4.45
CA ALA A 76 7.09 4.90 3.78
C ALA A 76 5.78 5.57 4.23
N VAL A 77 4.72 5.49 3.41
CA VAL A 77 3.41 6.11 3.71
C VAL A 77 2.75 5.57 4.99
N PHE A 78 3.16 4.39 5.45
CA PHE A 78 2.74 3.79 6.72
C PHE A 78 3.59 4.23 7.93
N GLY A 79 4.69 4.95 7.70
CA GLY A 79 5.55 5.51 8.73
C GLY A 79 4.89 6.64 9.54
N SER A 80 5.64 7.16 10.53
CA SER A 80 5.14 8.26 11.35
C SER A 80 4.96 9.54 10.55
N ASP A 81 5.96 9.90 9.74
CA ASP A 81 6.11 11.21 9.09
C ASP A 81 6.61 11.09 7.63
N PRO A 82 5.80 10.54 6.71
CA PRO A 82 6.18 10.41 5.29
C PRO A 82 6.23 11.75 4.54
N PHE A 83 5.64 12.81 5.09
CA PHE A 83 5.58 14.14 4.49
C PHE A 83 6.03 15.24 5.47
N PRO A 84 6.75 16.29 5.00
CA PRO A 84 7.25 16.48 3.64
C PRO A 84 8.25 15.39 3.23
N VAL A 85 8.33 15.11 1.93
CA VAL A 85 9.19 14.03 1.41
C VAL A 85 10.64 14.29 1.84
N PRO A 86 11.30 13.32 2.50
CA PRO A 86 12.66 13.50 3.01
C PRO A 86 13.69 13.48 1.89
N THR A 87 14.76 14.27 2.02
CA THR A 87 15.96 14.13 1.18
C THR A 87 16.82 12.99 1.72
N ILE A 88 16.81 11.85 1.03
CA ILE A 88 17.59 10.66 1.38
C ILE A 88 18.64 10.42 0.30
N GLN A 89 19.92 10.29 0.69
CA GLN A 89 20.96 9.88 -0.24
C GLN A 89 20.71 8.42 -0.67
N PRO A 90 20.65 8.10 -1.98
CA PRO A 90 20.33 6.74 -2.42
C PRO A 90 21.21 5.66 -1.79
N SER A 91 22.50 5.94 -1.59
CA SER A 91 23.46 5.02 -0.95
C SER A 91 23.14 4.66 0.50
N ASN A 92 22.26 5.42 1.16
CA ASN A 92 21.86 5.22 2.55
C ASN A 92 20.50 4.53 2.69
N SER A 93 19.84 4.21 1.57
CA SER A 93 18.55 3.52 1.54
C SER A 93 18.65 2.32 0.59
N PRO A 94 18.47 1.08 1.09
CA PRO A 94 18.41 -0.10 0.23
C PRO A 94 17.32 0.02 -0.86
N SER A 95 16.17 0.61 -0.52
CA SER A 95 15.08 0.84 -1.48
C SER A 95 15.51 1.77 -2.62
N LEU A 96 16.10 2.92 -2.29
CA LEU A 96 16.50 3.90 -3.32
C LEU A 96 17.72 3.44 -4.11
N THR A 97 18.64 2.68 -3.51
CA THR A 97 19.73 2.03 -4.24
C THR A 97 19.18 1.06 -5.29
N TYR A 98 18.25 0.18 -4.89
CA TYR A 98 17.61 -0.77 -5.78
C TYR A 98 16.83 -0.06 -6.90
N ALA A 99 15.93 0.86 -6.54
CA ALA A 99 15.12 1.58 -7.51
C ALA A 99 15.96 2.37 -8.52
N LYS A 100 17.06 2.99 -8.07
CA LYS A 100 17.99 3.72 -8.95
C LYS A 100 18.64 2.81 -9.99
N GLU A 101 18.95 1.57 -9.61
CA GLU A 101 19.52 0.56 -10.52
C GLU A 101 18.50 0.09 -11.56
N LYS A 102 17.23 -0.05 -11.18
CA LYS A 102 16.18 -0.61 -12.05
C LYS A 102 15.46 0.40 -12.93
N ILE A 103 15.28 1.63 -12.46
CA ILE A 103 14.58 2.66 -13.23
C ILE A 103 15.40 3.03 -14.48
N VAL A 104 14.77 2.85 -15.64
CA VAL A 104 15.24 3.37 -16.92
C VAL A 104 14.35 4.55 -17.30
N ILE A 105 14.91 5.77 -17.25
CA ILE A 105 14.16 6.98 -17.61
C ILE A 105 14.00 7.02 -19.13
N ALA A 106 12.76 7.02 -19.61
CA ALA A 106 12.39 7.19 -21.01
C ALA A 106 11.15 8.09 -21.14
N ASP A 107 10.52 8.08 -22.31
CA ASP A 107 9.26 8.79 -22.55
C ASP A 107 8.06 7.90 -22.14
N PRO A 108 6.99 8.47 -21.55
CA PRO A 108 5.74 7.73 -21.28
C PRO A 108 5.15 7.10 -22.57
N PRO A 109 4.48 5.93 -22.49
CA PRO A 109 4.04 5.22 -21.28
C PRO A 109 5.14 4.51 -20.49
N ASN A 110 6.40 4.51 -20.95
CA ASN A 110 7.51 3.78 -20.34
C ASN A 110 8.44 4.71 -19.54
N GLY A 111 7.90 5.73 -18.87
CA GLY A 111 8.70 6.84 -18.35
C GLY A 111 9.67 6.48 -17.21
N LEU A 112 9.42 5.37 -16.52
CA LEU A 112 10.21 4.91 -15.37
C LEU A 112 10.83 3.51 -15.55
N ASP A 113 10.34 2.72 -16.51
CA ASP A 113 10.92 1.49 -17.05
C ASP A 113 9.99 0.99 -18.18
N ASP A 114 10.36 -0.08 -18.91
CA ASP A 114 9.48 -0.69 -19.90
C ASP A 114 8.23 -1.33 -19.25
N GLY A 115 7.05 -0.90 -19.71
CA GLY A 115 5.76 -1.36 -19.20
C GLY A 115 5.10 -2.48 -20.00
N ASP A 116 5.72 -3.00 -21.06
CA ASP A 116 5.13 -4.02 -21.95
C ASP A 116 3.69 -3.66 -22.41
N GLY A 117 3.50 -2.37 -22.72
CA GLY A 117 2.23 -1.80 -23.14
C GLY A 117 1.22 -1.54 -22.02
N ALA A 118 1.59 -1.71 -20.75
CA ALA A 118 0.81 -1.29 -19.60
C ALA A 118 1.05 0.19 -19.26
N VAL A 119 -0.01 0.86 -18.80
CA VAL A 119 0.02 2.19 -18.16
C VAL A 119 0.44 2.06 -16.69
N GLY A 120 0.05 0.96 -16.04
CA GLY A 120 0.29 0.77 -14.61
C GLY A 120 1.74 0.45 -14.30
N ASP A 121 2.37 -0.44 -15.06
CA ASP A 121 3.60 -1.11 -14.60
C ASP A 121 4.79 -0.16 -14.42
N PRO A 122 5.06 0.79 -15.33
CA PRO A 122 6.09 1.81 -15.10
C PRO A 122 5.75 2.73 -13.92
N ALA A 123 4.47 3.07 -13.75
CA ALA A 123 3.99 3.91 -12.66
C ALA A 123 4.21 3.29 -11.26
N SER A 124 4.36 1.98 -11.16
CA SER A 124 4.67 1.28 -9.90
C SER A 124 5.97 1.77 -9.23
N LEU A 125 6.93 2.27 -10.01
CA LEU A 125 8.21 2.83 -9.56
C LEU A 125 8.13 4.32 -9.19
N GLY A 126 6.97 4.95 -9.36
CA GLY A 126 6.82 6.40 -9.25
C GLY A 126 7.05 6.97 -7.85
N VAL A 127 6.70 6.24 -6.78
CA VAL A 127 7.04 6.65 -5.40
C VAL A 127 8.56 6.74 -5.21
N SER A 128 9.29 5.73 -5.69
CA SER A 128 10.75 5.70 -5.67
C SER A 128 11.34 6.83 -6.50
N ALA A 129 10.78 7.12 -7.68
CA ALA A 129 11.22 8.22 -8.52
C ALA A 129 11.05 9.60 -7.84
N VAL A 130 9.95 9.81 -7.11
CA VAL A 130 9.75 11.04 -6.32
C VAL A 130 10.76 11.17 -5.18
N LEU A 131 11.06 10.07 -4.47
CA LEU A 131 12.07 10.04 -3.40
C LEU A 131 13.49 10.28 -3.94
N LEU A 132 13.88 9.58 -5.02
CA LEU A 132 15.14 9.80 -5.73
C LEU A 132 15.26 11.24 -6.22
N GLY A 133 14.14 11.80 -6.71
CA GLY A 133 13.99 13.17 -7.17
C GLY A 133 14.42 14.24 -6.17
N GLN A 134 14.40 13.94 -4.86
CA GLN A 134 14.88 14.85 -3.83
C GLN A 134 16.40 15.06 -3.86
N THR A 135 17.15 14.15 -4.50
CA THR A 135 18.61 14.24 -4.65
C THR A 135 19.05 14.29 -6.11
N ILE A 136 18.29 13.68 -7.02
CA ILE A 136 18.60 13.59 -8.45
C ILE A 136 17.39 14.10 -9.24
N PRO A 137 17.36 15.39 -9.63
CA PRO A 137 16.17 16.05 -10.18
C PRO A 137 15.54 15.39 -11.42
N SER A 138 16.33 14.66 -12.23
CA SER A 138 15.82 13.96 -13.41
C SER A 138 14.75 12.91 -13.08
N TYR A 139 14.82 12.27 -11.91
CA TYR A 139 13.80 11.30 -11.48
C TYR A 139 12.47 11.98 -11.12
N LEU A 140 12.50 13.19 -10.53
CA LEU A 140 11.28 13.95 -10.28
C LEU A 140 10.62 14.40 -11.58
N GLN A 141 11.43 14.79 -12.58
CA GLN A 141 10.93 15.13 -13.90
C GLN A 141 10.31 13.91 -14.61
N ALA A 142 10.97 12.75 -14.55
CA ALA A 142 10.44 11.51 -15.10
C ALA A 142 9.11 11.11 -14.44
N ALA A 143 9.04 11.20 -13.11
CA ALA A 143 7.81 11.01 -12.36
C ALA A 143 6.71 12.00 -12.80
N ALA A 144 7.03 13.28 -12.97
CA ALA A 144 6.04 14.27 -13.42
C ALA A 144 5.51 13.96 -14.83
N ASN A 145 6.39 13.51 -15.74
CA ASN A 145 6.01 13.12 -17.10
C ASN A 145 5.10 11.88 -17.10
N GLU A 146 5.47 10.85 -16.33
CA GLU A 146 4.69 9.62 -16.19
C GLU A 146 3.31 9.91 -15.57
N ALA A 147 3.26 10.68 -14.47
CA ALA A 147 1.99 11.09 -13.86
C ALA A 147 1.11 11.89 -14.83
N SER A 148 1.69 12.77 -15.64
CA SER A 148 0.95 13.53 -16.65
C SER A 148 0.33 12.60 -17.69
N TYR A 149 1.09 11.65 -18.22
CA TYR A 149 0.60 10.67 -19.19
C TYR A 149 -0.57 9.85 -18.61
N VAL A 150 -0.37 9.26 -17.43
CA VAL A 150 -1.39 8.44 -16.76
C VAL A 150 -2.70 9.22 -16.58
N ILE A 151 -2.63 10.49 -16.17
CA ILE A 151 -3.83 11.30 -15.89
C ILE A 151 -4.53 11.78 -17.18
N ASN A 152 -3.76 12.23 -18.15
CA ASN A 152 -4.27 13.02 -19.28
C ASN A 152 -4.42 12.22 -20.58
N ASP A 153 -3.53 11.27 -20.83
CA ASP A 153 -3.35 10.66 -22.15
C ASP A 153 -3.73 9.18 -22.19
N ALA A 154 -3.61 8.47 -21.07
CA ALA A 154 -3.99 7.06 -20.99
C ALA A 154 -5.48 6.83 -21.34
N PRO A 155 -5.82 5.74 -22.06
CA PRO A 155 -7.21 5.42 -22.38
C PRO A 155 -8.08 5.33 -21.12
N LYS A 156 -9.37 5.63 -21.24
CA LYS A 156 -10.32 5.57 -20.12
C LYS A 156 -11.49 4.67 -20.45
N TRP A 157 -11.90 3.86 -19.47
CA TRP A 157 -13.15 3.12 -19.50
C TRP A 157 -14.36 4.07 -19.49
N PRO A 158 -15.56 3.67 -19.95
CA PRO A 158 -16.72 4.57 -20.00
C PRO A 158 -17.12 5.22 -18.68
N ASN A 159 -16.80 4.64 -17.52
CA ASN A 159 -17.04 5.26 -16.21
C ASN A 159 -15.95 6.27 -15.79
N GLY A 160 -14.90 6.46 -16.60
CA GLY A 160 -13.78 7.35 -16.34
C GLY A 160 -12.57 6.68 -15.67
N ALA A 161 -12.62 5.38 -15.38
CA ALA A 161 -11.46 4.65 -14.88
C ALA A 161 -10.33 4.67 -15.93
N ILE A 162 -9.12 5.01 -15.51
CA ILE A 162 -7.92 4.98 -16.35
C ILE A 162 -7.58 3.52 -16.64
N SER A 163 -7.29 3.22 -17.90
CA SER A 163 -6.93 1.90 -18.38
C SER A 163 -5.62 1.41 -17.76
N HIS A 164 -5.52 0.10 -17.56
CA HIS A 164 -4.24 -0.55 -17.32
C HIS A 164 -3.42 -0.71 -18.61
N ARG A 165 -4.07 -0.74 -19.79
CA ARG A 165 -3.40 -0.89 -21.09
C ARG A 165 -3.26 0.46 -21.81
N ALA A 166 -2.10 0.69 -22.43
CA ALA A 166 -1.77 1.97 -23.07
C ALA A 166 -2.47 2.15 -24.43
N GLN A 167 -2.81 1.06 -25.13
CA GLN A 167 -3.35 1.10 -26.49
C GLN A 167 -4.89 1.11 -26.56
N TYR A 168 -5.56 0.62 -25.52
CA TYR A 168 -7.02 0.51 -25.46
C TYR A 168 -7.49 0.53 -24.00
N ALA A 169 -8.77 0.79 -23.79
CA ALA A 169 -9.35 0.75 -22.45
C ALA A 169 -9.60 -0.70 -22.00
N GLU A 170 -8.90 -1.12 -20.95
CA GLU A 170 -9.08 -2.40 -20.26
C GLU A 170 -8.64 -2.24 -18.81
N LEU A 171 -9.49 -2.68 -17.88
CA LEU A 171 -9.28 -2.51 -16.45
C LEU A 171 -8.76 -3.80 -15.86
N TRP A 172 -7.57 -3.75 -15.27
CA TRP A 172 -6.96 -4.86 -14.53
C TRP A 172 -6.90 -4.44 -13.06
N ALA A 173 -7.33 -5.30 -12.13
CA ALA A 173 -7.31 -4.99 -10.69
C ALA A 173 -5.92 -4.50 -10.21
N ASP A 174 -4.87 -5.01 -10.84
CA ASP A 174 -3.44 -4.71 -10.71
C ASP A 174 -3.13 -3.22 -10.80
N PHE A 175 -3.78 -2.49 -11.70
CA PHE A 175 -3.59 -1.05 -11.89
C PHE A 175 -3.68 -0.27 -10.59
N VAL A 176 -4.57 -0.70 -9.67
CA VAL A 176 -4.83 -0.02 -8.41
C VAL A 176 -3.62 -0.06 -7.47
N TYR A 177 -2.75 -1.07 -7.57
CA TYR A 177 -1.49 -1.09 -6.82
C TYR A 177 -0.40 -0.24 -7.48
N MET A 178 -0.40 -0.17 -8.80
CA MET A 178 0.70 0.44 -9.54
C MET A 178 0.58 1.97 -9.58
N ALA A 179 -0.49 2.50 -10.16
CA ALA A 179 -0.59 3.91 -10.50
C ALA A 179 -1.19 4.80 -9.39
N PRO A 180 -2.35 4.47 -8.78
CA PRO A 180 -2.96 5.35 -7.78
C PRO A 180 -2.07 5.68 -6.57
N PRO A 181 -1.31 4.74 -5.96
CA PRO A 181 -0.40 5.07 -4.86
C PRO A 181 0.68 6.08 -5.28
N PHE A 182 1.23 5.91 -6.49
CA PHE A 182 2.17 6.87 -7.05
C PHE A 182 1.53 8.25 -7.23
N LEU A 183 0.37 8.34 -7.89
CA LEU A 183 -0.32 9.62 -8.11
C LEU A 183 -0.67 10.33 -6.80
N ALA A 184 -1.08 9.58 -5.77
CA ALA A 184 -1.35 10.12 -4.44
C ALA A 184 -0.07 10.69 -3.80
N TYR A 185 1.00 9.91 -3.80
CA TYR A 185 2.28 10.31 -3.21
C TYR A 185 2.89 11.51 -3.93
N PHE A 186 2.92 11.48 -5.27
CA PHE A 186 3.35 12.58 -6.12
C PHE A 186 2.50 13.83 -5.87
N GLY A 187 1.18 13.68 -5.78
CA GLY A 187 0.26 14.79 -5.52
C GLY A 187 0.54 15.49 -4.19
N VAL A 188 0.81 14.74 -3.13
CA VAL A 188 1.18 15.33 -1.84
C VAL A 188 2.57 15.95 -1.90
N ALA A 189 3.55 15.24 -2.46
CA ALA A 189 4.95 15.68 -2.55
C ALA A 189 5.13 16.99 -3.33
N THR A 190 4.33 17.18 -4.39
CA THR A 190 4.42 18.33 -5.31
C THR A 190 3.30 19.36 -5.10
N GLN A 191 2.47 19.18 -4.06
CA GLN A 191 1.26 19.97 -3.82
C GLN A 191 0.27 19.97 -5.01
N ASN A 192 0.33 18.94 -5.86
CA ASN A 192 -0.62 18.73 -6.94
C ASN A 192 -1.87 18.01 -6.43
N VAL A 193 -2.81 18.81 -5.95
CA VAL A 193 -4.10 18.34 -5.41
C VAL A 193 -4.94 17.59 -6.47
N THR A 194 -4.78 17.91 -7.76
CA THR A 194 -5.46 17.20 -8.85
C THR A 194 -4.98 15.75 -8.95
N ALA A 195 -3.67 15.50 -8.91
CA ALA A 195 -3.12 14.14 -8.94
C ALA A 195 -3.59 13.32 -7.72
N LEU A 196 -3.60 13.93 -6.52
CA LEU A 196 -4.14 13.29 -5.31
C LEU A 196 -5.63 12.95 -5.45
N ARG A 197 -6.43 13.85 -6.02
CA ARG A 197 -7.85 13.59 -6.27
C ARG A 197 -8.05 12.42 -7.24
N VAL A 198 -7.32 12.42 -8.36
CA VAL A 198 -7.40 11.34 -9.37
C VAL A 198 -7.05 10.00 -8.73
N ALA A 199 -6.00 9.91 -7.91
CA ALA A 199 -5.63 8.68 -7.23
C ALA A 199 -6.78 8.08 -6.39
N VAL A 200 -7.49 8.92 -5.63
CA VAL A 200 -8.65 8.50 -4.84
C VAL A 200 -9.79 8.05 -5.73
N GLU A 201 -10.12 8.83 -6.77
CA GLU A 201 -11.20 8.54 -7.71
C GLU A 201 -10.95 7.21 -8.43
N GLN A 202 -9.72 6.92 -8.85
CA GLN A 202 -9.39 5.66 -9.53
C GLN A 202 -9.67 4.44 -8.65
N CYS A 203 -9.38 4.49 -7.34
CA CYS A 203 -9.72 3.39 -6.44
C CYS A 203 -11.26 3.13 -6.39
N GLN A 204 -12.05 4.20 -6.42
CA GLN A 204 -13.52 4.11 -6.40
C GLN A 204 -14.09 3.64 -7.75
N LEU A 205 -13.55 4.13 -8.86
CA LEU A 205 -14.00 3.80 -10.22
C LEU A 205 -13.67 2.35 -10.58
N TYR A 206 -12.50 1.85 -10.17
CA TYR A 206 -12.16 0.43 -10.28
C TYR A 206 -13.06 -0.42 -9.40
N SER A 207 -13.34 0.00 -8.16
CA SER A 207 -14.31 -0.70 -7.31
C SER A 207 -15.69 -0.78 -7.95
N GLN A 208 -16.16 0.30 -8.56
CA GLN A 208 -17.44 0.32 -9.26
C GLN A 208 -17.48 -0.66 -10.45
N ALA A 209 -16.40 -0.73 -11.22
CA ALA A 209 -16.35 -1.51 -12.46
C ALA A 209 -16.05 -3.00 -12.24
N LEU A 210 -15.18 -3.32 -11.28
CA LEU A 210 -14.66 -4.67 -11.10
C LEU A 210 -15.32 -5.45 -9.95
N THR A 211 -16.13 -4.82 -9.09
CA THR A 211 -16.85 -5.58 -8.05
C THR A 211 -17.69 -6.68 -8.70
N ALA A 212 -17.47 -7.92 -8.26
CA ALA A 212 -18.11 -9.09 -8.83
C ALA A 212 -19.61 -9.06 -8.62
N ASN A 213 -20.35 -9.42 -9.67
CA ASN A 213 -21.78 -9.65 -9.53
C ASN A 213 -22.01 -11.01 -8.87
N THR A 214 -22.68 -11.02 -7.73
CA THR A 214 -22.91 -12.23 -6.93
C THR A 214 -24.36 -12.69 -6.95
N THR A 215 -24.57 -14.00 -6.97
CA THR A 215 -25.90 -14.62 -7.01
C THR A 215 -26.14 -15.52 -5.80
N THR A 216 -27.40 -15.73 -5.44
CA THR A 216 -27.79 -16.62 -4.33
C THR A 216 -27.98 -18.09 -4.77
N GLY A 217 -27.84 -18.40 -6.06
CA GLY A 217 -27.97 -19.75 -6.62
C GLY A 217 -26.65 -20.53 -6.66
N THR A 218 -26.60 -21.62 -7.43
CA THR A 218 -25.36 -22.35 -7.71
C THR A 218 -24.43 -21.51 -8.59
N ALA A 219 -23.28 -21.12 -8.06
CA ALA A 219 -22.23 -20.41 -8.79
C ALA A 219 -21.33 -21.39 -9.54
N THR A 220 -20.88 -20.99 -10.73
CA THR A 220 -19.91 -21.71 -11.56
C THR A 220 -18.74 -20.76 -11.86
N PRO A 221 -17.72 -20.71 -10.99
CA PRO A 221 -16.48 -19.99 -11.26
C PRO A 221 -15.81 -20.47 -12.56
N PRO A 222 -15.02 -19.63 -13.24
CA PRO A 222 -14.79 -18.21 -12.96
C PRO A 222 -15.94 -17.31 -13.47
N SER A 223 -16.98 -17.88 -14.09
CA SER A 223 -18.02 -17.12 -14.83
C SER A 223 -19.15 -16.53 -13.98
N SER A 224 -19.42 -17.09 -12.80
CA SER A 224 -20.48 -16.64 -11.89
C SER A 224 -20.09 -16.92 -10.45
N HIS A 225 -20.51 -16.04 -9.55
CA HIS A 225 -20.02 -16.02 -8.17
C HIS A 225 -21.17 -16.13 -7.18
N SER A 226 -20.92 -16.82 -6.07
CA SER A 226 -21.91 -16.99 -5.00
C SER A 226 -22.02 -15.73 -4.14
N ALA A 227 -23.09 -15.60 -3.36
CA ALA A 227 -23.26 -14.49 -2.42
C ALA A 227 -22.10 -14.37 -1.40
N SER A 228 -21.38 -15.46 -1.13
CA SER A 228 -20.20 -15.42 -0.23
C SER A 228 -19.06 -14.56 -0.78
N ALA A 229 -18.97 -14.41 -2.10
CA ALA A 229 -17.98 -13.60 -2.81
C ALA A 229 -18.27 -12.09 -2.80
N GLN A 230 -19.34 -11.64 -2.11
CA GLN A 230 -19.71 -10.23 -2.08
C GLN A 230 -18.52 -9.36 -1.66
N GLY A 231 -18.24 -8.29 -2.42
CA GLY A 231 -17.13 -7.36 -2.15
C GLY A 231 -15.81 -7.73 -2.82
N LEU A 232 -15.66 -8.97 -3.33
CA LEU A 232 -14.53 -9.35 -4.17
C LEU A 232 -14.69 -8.81 -5.58
N TRP A 233 -13.57 -8.67 -6.28
CA TRP A 233 -13.50 -8.13 -7.63
C TRP A 233 -13.15 -9.23 -8.63
N ILE A 234 -13.70 -9.12 -9.84
CA ILE A 234 -13.18 -9.84 -11.00
C ILE A 234 -11.80 -9.28 -11.36
N HIS A 235 -10.99 -10.10 -12.02
CA HIS A 235 -9.62 -9.75 -12.35
C HIS A 235 -9.52 -8.68 -13.45
N ILE A 236 -10.05 -8.97 -14.64
CA ILE A 236 -9.91 -8.10 -15.82
C ILE A 236 -11.26 -7.85 -16.50
N LEU A 237 -11.58 -6.58 -16.70
CA LEU A 237 -12.70 -6.13 -17.52
C LEU A 237 -12.19 -5.40 -18.76
N GLY A 238 -12.37 -6.02 -19.92
CA GLY A 238 -12.14 -5.36 -21.20
C GLY A 238 -12.10 -6.33 -22.38
N PRO A 239 -11.71 -5.84 -23.57
CA PRO A 239 -11.92 -6.54 -24.82
C PRO A 239 -10.82 -7.56 -25.18
N ALA A 240 -9.62 -7.46 -24.62
CA ALA A 240 -8.45 -8.21 -25.09
C ALA A 240 -8.11 -9.41 -24.21
N SER A 241 -8.17 -9.25 -22.88
CA SER A 241 -7.81 -10.30 -21.93
C SER A 241 -8.84 -10.41 -20.78
N PRO A 242 -10.15 -10.49 -21.07
CA PRO A 242 -11.15 -10.55 -20.01
C PRO A 242 -10.94 -11.78 -19.12
N ASP A 243 -10.94 -11.55 -17.81
CA ASP A 243 -10.89 -12.58 -16.80
C ASP A 243 -11.95 -12.29 -15.73
N PRO A 244 -13.11 -12.98 -15.76
CA PRO A 244 -14.16 -12.80 -14.79
C PRO A 244 -13.84 -13.44 -13.43
N GLY A 245 -12.73 -14.19 -13.30
CA GLY A 245 -12.39 -14.87 -12.07
C GLY A 245 -12.05 -13.94 -10.91
N LEU A 246 -12.34 -14.38 -9.68
CA LEU A 246 -12.01 -13.66 -8.45
C LEU A 246 -10.56 -13.93 -8.06
N TRP A 247 -9.64 -13.45 -8.88
CA TRP A 247 -8.22 -13.73 -8.71
C TRP A 247 -7.72 -13.17 -7.38
N SER A 248 -7.12 -14.02 -6.57
CA SER A 248 -6.66 -13.72 -5.21
C SER A 248 -5.61 -12.62 -5.23
N THR A 249 -4.60 -12.74 -6.11
CA THR A 249 -3.56 -11.72 -6.26
C THR A 249 -4.15 -10.39 -6.79
N GLY A 250 -5.06 -10.43 -7.76
CA GLY A 250 -5.75 -9.23 -8.27
C GLY A 250 -6.54 -8.48 -7.18
N ASN A 251 -7.27 -9.21 -6.34
CA ASN A 251 -7.97 -8.64 -5.18
C ASN A 251 -6.96 -8.08 -4.16
N ALA A 252 -5.83 -8.74 -3.96
CA ALA A 252 -4.78 -8.29 -3.07
C ALA A 252 -4.11 -6.99 -3.57
N TRP A 253 -3.85 -6.88 -4.87
CA TRP A 253 -3.37 -5.65 -5.51
C TRP A 253 -4.33 -4.48 -5.29
N ALA A 254 -5.61 -4.70 -5.55
CA ALA A 254 -6.64 -3.69 -5.35
C ALA A 254 -6.70 -3.20 -3.90
N ALA A 255 -6.69 -4.12 -2.93
CA ALA A 255 -6.74 -3.79 -1.51
C ALA A 255 -5.46 -3.06 -1.07
N ALA A 256 -4.28 -3.54 -1.46
CA ALA A 256 -3.01 -2.97 -1.03
C ALA A 256 -2.72 -1.60 -1.68
N GLY A 257 -3.09 -1.42 -2.94
CA GLY A 257 -3.00 -0.14 -3.63
C GLY A 257 -3.91 0.91 -2.97
N THR A 258 -5.17 0.54 -2.75
CA THR A 258 -6.13 1.40 -2.04
C THR A 258 -5.63 1.73 -0.62
N MET A 259 -5.00 0.78 0.07
CA MET A 259 -4.42 0.98 1.41
C MET A 259 -3.27 2.00 1.39
N ARG A 260 -2.39 1.99 0.38
CA ARG A 260 -1.32 2.99 0.21
C ARG A 260 -1.88 4.38 -0.09
N VAL A 261 -2.94 4.49 -0.90
CA VAL A 261 -3.65 5.76 -1.15
C VAL A 261 -4.31 6.27 0.13
N LEU A 262 -4.96 5.39 0.90
CA LEU A 262 -5.57 5.74 2.19
C LEU A 262 -4.52 6.28 3.17
N ALA A 263 -3.40 5.59 3.34
CA ALA A 263 -2.32 6.03 4.23
C ALA A 263 -1.76 7.40 3.81
N THR A 264 -1.53 7.59 2.50
CA THR A 264 -1.11 8.87 1.93
C THR A 264 -2.10 9.99 2.25
N LEU A 265 -3.39 9.77 2.05
CA LEU A 265 -4.44 10.76 2.29
C LEU A 265 -4.60 11.10 3.78
N VAL A 266 -4.45 10.12 4.68
CA VAL A 266 -4.46 10.33 6.14
C VAL A 266 -3.25 11.15 6.59
N LYS A 267 -2.09 10.95 5.98
CA LYS A 267 -0.83 11.64 6.33
C LYS A 267 -0.60 12.95 5.57
N ALA A 268 -1.39 13.24 4.54
CA ALA A 268 -1.27 14.46 3.76
C ALA A 268 -1.42 15.73 4.64
N PRO A 269 -0.60 16.79 4.41
CA PRO A 269 -0.71 18.06 5.13
C PRO A 269 -2.09 18.70 4.94
N SER A 270 -2.65 19.27 6.02
CA SER A 270 -3.96 19.94 6.00
C SER A 270 -4.03 21.12 5.02
N SER A 271 -2.89 21.72 4.69
CA SER A 271 -2.77 22.81 3.72
C SER A 271 -3.21 22.43 2.31
N LEU A 272 -3.25 21.15 1.95
CA LEU A 272 -3.74 20.67 0.66
C LEU A 272 -5.29 20.66 0.57
N PHE A 273 -5.98 20.81 1.71
CA PHE A 273 -7.44 20.64 1.80
C PHE A 273 -8.17 21.96 2.12
N THR A 274 -7.67 23.06 1.57
CA THR A 274 -8.29 24.39 1.67
C THR A 274 -9.09 24.77 0.42
N GLY A 275 -9.34 23.81 -0.48
CA GLY A 275 -9.98 24.03 -1.78
C GLY A 275 -11.41 24.57 -1.68
N LYS A 276 -11.81 25.32 -2.71
CA LYS A 276 -13.18 25.77 -2.97
C LYS A 276 -13.64 25.30 -4.35
N GLY A 277 -14.94 25.32 -4.61
CA GLY A 277 -15.48 25.09 -5.96
C GLY A 277 -15.12 23.75 -6.59
N GLY A 278 -15.25 22.64 -5.84
CA GLY A 278 -14.99 21.28 -6.33
C GLY A 278 -13.52 20.82 -6.27
N LEU A 279 -12.61 21.66 -5.79
CA LEU A 279 -11.28 21.23 -5.38
C LEU A 279 -11.34 20.54 -4.00
N PRO A 280 -10.46 19.55 -3.74
CA PRO A 280 -10.34 18.91 -2.43
C PRO A 280 -10.32 19.88 -1.25
N ASN A 281 -11.22 19.63 -0.31
CA ASN A 281 -11.30 20.29 0.98
C ASN A 281 -11.38 19.25 2.10
N GLU A 282 -11.41 19.67 3.37
CA GLU A 282 -11.43 18.73 4.49
C GLU A 282 -12.67 17.80 4.46
N ALA A 283 -13.83 18.29 4.03
CA ALA A 283 -15.03 17.44 3.89
C ALA A 283 -14.84 16.34 2.84
N TRP A 284 -14.26 16.68 1.68
CA TRP A 284 -13.88 15.71 0.65
C TRP A 284 -12.89 14.68 1.21
N ARG A 285 -11.84 15.14 1.93
CA ARG A 285 -10.83 14.25 2.52
C ARG A 285 -11.47 13.20 3.44
N GLN A 286 -12.35 13.63 4.33
CA GLN A 286 -13.06 12.75 5.27
C GLN A 286 -13.93 11.72 4.54
N GLN A 287 -14.65 12.12 3.50
CA GLN A 287 -15.49 11.23 2.68
C GLN A 287 -14.66 10.24 1.86
N SER A 288 -13.54 10.69 1.32
CA SER A 288 -12.57 9.88 0.59
C SER A 288 -11.97 8.80 1.49
N ILE A 289 -11.55 9.15 2.71
CA ILE A 289 -11.05 8.17 3.70
C ILE A 289 -12.10 7.09 3.99
N VAL A 290 -13.36 7.48 4.25
CA VAL A 290 -14.45 6.51 4.47
C VAL A 290 -14.64 5.59 3.27
N SER A 291 -14.55 6.14 2.05
CA SER A 291 -14.74 5.38 0.82
C SER A 291 -13.61 4.38 0.59
N LEU A 292 -12.35 4.78 0.80
CA LEU A 292 -11.19 3.90 0.66
C LEU A 292 -11.21 2.77 1.71
N VAL A 293 -11.55 3.10 2.97
CA VAL A 293 -11.74 2.09 4.03
C VAL A 293 -12.83 1.09 3.65
N ARG A 294 -13.93 1.55 3.04
CA ARG A 294 -15.02 0.68 2.57
C ARG A 294 -14.54 -0.28 1.47
N VAL A 295 -13.78 0.21 0.49
CA VAL A 295 -13.22 -0.63 -0.57
C VAL A 295 -12.33 -1.72 0.01
N ILE A 296 -11.38 -1.35 0.86
CA ILE A 296 -10.43 -2.29 1.49
C ILE A 296 -11.19 -3.33 2.33
N SER A 297 -12.13 -2.86 3.16
CA SER A 297 -12.91 -3.73 4.05
C SER A 297 -13.78 -4.71 3.27
N ALA A 298 -14.38 -4.29 2.15
CA ALA A 298 -15.20 -5.17 1.31
C ALA A 298 -14.39 -6.33 0.74
N ILE A 299 -13.15 -6.07 0.26
CA ILE A 299 -12.26 -7.11 -0.24
C ILE A 299 -11.80 -8.03 0.89
N LEU A 300 -11.34 -7.49 2.02
CA LEU A 300 -10.91 -8.29 3.17
C LEU A 300 -12.04 -9.17 3.70
N ASP A 301 -13.23 -8.61 3.91
CA ASP A 301 -14.40 -9.36 4.37
C ASP A 301 -14.79 -10.45 3.36
N GLY A 302 -14.72 -10.12 2.06
CA GLY A 302 -14.92 -11.05 0.96
C GLY A 302 -13.98 -12.24 1.01
N ALA A 303 -12.68 -11.97 1.14
CA ALA A 303 -11.63 -12.99 1.19
C ALA A 303 -11.69 -13.85 2.46
N ILE A 304 -12.01 -13.25 3.61
CA ILE A 304 -12.15 -13.96 4.90
C ILE A 304 -13.26 -15.02 4.85
N ARG A 305 -14.33 -14.80 4.08
CA ARG A 305 -15.42 -15.76 3.92
C ARG A 305 -15.07 -16.98 3.07
N GLN A 306 -13.98 -16.92 2.31
CA GLN A 306 -13.64 -17.96 1.35
C GLN A 306 -13.02 -19.18 2.01
N GLN A 307 -13.23 -20.33 1.38
CA GLN A 307 -12.57 -21.55 1.82
C GLN A 307 -11.08 -21.47 1.48
N ARG A 308 -10.28 -22.01 2.39
CA ARG A 308 -8.84 -22.09 2.23
C ARG A 308 -8.39 -23.47 1.79
N ASP A 309 -7.18 -23.53 1.28
CA ASP A 309 -6.46 -24.75 0.97
C ASP A 309 -5.11 -24.69 1.68
N GLN A 310 -4.79 -25.71 2.47
CA GLN A 310 -3.55 -25.74 3.27
C GLN A 310 -3.32 -24.48 4.13
N GLY A 311 -4.41 -23.79 4.52
CA GLY A 311 -4.36 -22.57 5.31
C GLY A 311 -4.16 -21.26 4.52
N LEU A 312 -4.03 -21.33 3.19
CA LEU A 312 -3.92 -20.21 2.26
C LEU A 312 -5.23 -19.98 1.49
N LEU A 313 -5.45 -18.76 0.98
CA LEU A 313 -6.49 -18.47 0.00
C LEU A 313 -6.17 -19.16 -1.33
N ARG A 314 -7.21 -19.57 -2.07
CA ARG A 314 -7.08 -20.21 -3.39
C ARG A 314 -6.88 -19.17 -4.49
N ASN A 315 -6.28 -19.59 -5.63
CA ASN A 315 -6.06 -18.72 -6.80
C ASN A 315 -7.31 -17.93 -7.23
N TYR A 316 -8.36 -18.63 -7.65
CA TYR A 316 -9.69 -18.05 -7.75
C TYR A 316 -10.42 -18.36 -6.45
N LEU A 317 -10.73 -17.28 -5.74
CA LEU A 317 -11.10 -17.30 -4.33
C LEU A 317 -12.35 -18.15 -4.04
N ASP A 318 -13.28 -18.23 -4.99
CA ASP A 318 -14.55 -18.95 -4.88
C ASP A 318 -14.56 -20.31 -5.61
N ASP A 319 -13.41 -20.76 -6.12
CA ASP A 319 -13.28 -22.03 -6.85
C ASP A 319 -12.44 -23.05 -6.05
N PRO A 320 -13.07 -24.12 -5.51
CA PRO A 320 -12.38 -25.11 -4.70
C PRO A 320 -11.42 -26.02 -5.48
N SER A 321 -11.40 -25.96 -6.82
CA SER A 321 -10.46 -26.74 -7.63
C SER A 321 -9.03 -26.18 -7.64
N TRP A 322 -8.86 -24.92 -7.21
CA TRP A 322 -7.57 -24.25 -7.17
C TRP A 322 -6.81 -24.54 -5.89
N PHE A 323 -5.51 -24.76 -5.99
CA PHE A 323 -4.64 -24.85 -4.82
C PHE A 323 -4.54 -23.51 -4.09
N GLY A 324 -4.17 -23.58 -2.81
CA GLY A 324 -3.90 -22.41 -1.97
C GLY A 324 -2.58 -21.77 -2.35
N GLU A 325 -2.55 -20.45 -2.51
CA GLU A 325 -1.42 -19.71 -3.08
C GLU A 325 -0.89 -18.62 -2.15
N THR A 326 0.42 -18.37 -2.22
CA THR A 326 1.09 -17.47 -1.27
C THR A 326 0.95 -15.99 -1.61
N SER A 327 0.87 -15.60 -2.88
CA SER A 327 0.93 -14.20 -3.31
C SER A 327 -0.27 -13.39 -2.81
N GLY A 328 -1.49 -13.73 -3.22
CA GLY A 328 -2.69 -13.00 -2.79
C GLY A 328 -2.96 -13.18 -1.29
N SER A 329 -2.73 -14.38 -0.75
CA SER A 329 -2.81 -14.64 0.69
C SER A 329 -1.95 -13.71 1.53
N THR A 330 -0.67 -13.56 1.17
CA THR A 330 0.29 -12.76 1.94
C THR A 330 -0.02 -11.27 1.82
N LEU A 331 -0.33 -10.78 0.63
CA LEU A 331 -0.60 -9.38 0.42
C LEU A 331 -1.92 -8.94 1.10
N LEU A 332 -2.98 -9.74 1.05
CA LEU A 332 -4.21 -9.45 1.80
C LEU A 332 -3.98 -9.47 3.32
N ALA A 333 -3.16 -10.39 3.83
CA ALA A 333 -2.79 -10.40 5.25
C ALA A 333 -1.97 -9.15 5.64
N SER A 334 -1.08 -8.67 4.76
CA SER A 334 -0.39 -7.38 4.94
C SER A 334 -1.40 -6.23 5.08
N VAL A 335 -2.38 -6.15 4.17
CA VAL A 335 -3.42 -5.11 4.22
C VAL A 335 -4.24 -5.17 5.50
N ALA A 336 -4.59 -6.36 5.96
CA ALA A 336 -5.30 -6.56 7.23
C ALA A 336 -4.49 -6.03 8.44
N TYR A 337 -3.18 -6.25 8.50
CA TYR A 337 -2.31 -5.64 9.51
C TYR A 337 -2.24 -4.11 9.37
N ARG A 338 -2.04 -3.60 8.14
CA ARG A 338 -1.92 -2.16 7.86
C ARG A 338 -3.19 -1.40 8.25
N LEU A 339 -4.37 -1.88 7.83
CA LEU A 339 -5.64 -1.23 8.16
C LEU A 339 -5.94 -1.29 9.66
N SER A 340 -5.68 -2.42 10.31
CA SER A 340 -5.86 -2.58 11.76
C SER A 340 -4.94 -1.63 12.54
N THR A 341 -3.67 -1.53 12.16
CA THR A 341 -2.69 -0.63 12.78
C THR A 341 -3.08 0.83 12.58
N LEU A 342 -3.47 1.21 11.36
CA LEU A 342 -3.94 2.57 11.07
C LEU A 342 -5.19 2.92 11.89
N SER A 343 -6.11 1.97 12.07
CA SER A 343 -7.38 2.22 12.78
C SER A 343 -7.23 2.48 14.27
N LEU A 344 -6.15 2.00 14.88
CA LEU A 344 -5.83 2.25 16.29
C LEU A 344 -4.94 3.47 16.49
N ALA A 345 -4.43 4.07 15.40
CA ALA A 345 -3.74 5.34 15.50
C ALA A 345 -4.73 6.45 15.92
N HIS A 346 -4.41 7.16 16.99
CA HIS A 346 -5.22 8.28 17.48
C HIS A 346 -5.01 9.51 16.57
N GLY A 347 -6.10 10.20 16.20
CA GLY A 347 -6.04 11.41 15.37
C GLY A 347 -7.39 11.86 14.83
N SER A 348 -7.38 12.87 13.96
CA SER A 348 -8.57 13.52 13.38
C SER A 348 -9.47 12.61 12.54
N PHE A 349 -9.03 11.38 12.25
CA PHE A 349 -9.75 10.39 11.44
C PHE A 349 -10.22 9.16 12.23
N ALA A 350 -10.11 9.20 13.57
CA ALA A 350 -10.44 8.06 14.41
C ALA A 350 -11.90 7.58 14.21
N ALA A 351 -12.85 8.50 14.01
CA ALA A 351 -14.26 8.14 13.81
C ALA A 351 -14.49 7.36 12.49
N GLN A 352 -13.76 7.73 11.43
CA GLN A 352 -13.83 7.11 10.12
C GLN A 352 -13.23 5.70 10.14
N LEU A 353 -12.22 5.49 10.99
CA LEU A 353 -11.52 4.22 11.14
C LEU A 353 -12.09 3.30 12.24
N ALA A 354 -12.91 3.83 13.16
CA ALA A 354 -13.46 3.09 14.30
C ALA A 354 -14.36 1.89 13.93
N ARG A 355 -14.82 1.78 12.69
CA ARG A 355 -15.69 0.69 12.21
C ARG A 355 -14.94 -0.50 11.60
N VAL A 356 -13.61 -0.45 11.57
CA VAL A 356 -12.78 -1.53 11.06
C VAL A 356 -12.92 -2.76 11.96
N ASN A 357 -13.09 -3.94 11.36
CA ASN A 357 -13.14 -5.23 12.07
C ASN A 357 -11.72 -5.68 12.50
N VAL A 358 -11.09 -4.93 13.39
CA VAL A 358 -9.70 -5.16 13.83
C VAL A 358 -9.50 -6.60 14.28
N HIS A 359 -10.40 -7.15 15.09
CA HIS A 359 -10.26 -8.51 15.59
C HIS A 359 -10.30 -9.56 14.46
N GLY A 360 -11.27 -9.46 13.54
CA GLY A 360 -11.36 -10.37 12.40
C GLY A 360 -10.15 -10.27 11.46
N TYR A 361 -9.68 -9.05 11.20
CA TYR A 361 -8.54 -8.79 10.31
C TYR A 361 -7.23 -9.28 10.90
N ILE A 362 -6.98 -9.03 12.20
CA ILE A 362 -5.79 -9.56 12.86
C ILE A 362 -5.83 -11.09 12.95
N ASN A 363 -6.98 -11.70 13.26
CA ASN A 363 -7.09 -13.16 13.27
C ASN A 363 -6.81 -13.77 11.89
N PHE A 364 -7.35 -13.16 10.83
CA PHE A 364 -7.09 -13.56 9.45
C PHE A 364 -5.60 -13.49 9.12
N ALA A 365 -4.97 -12.34 9.39
CA ALA A 365 -3.59 -12.09 9.06
C ALA A 365 -2.60 -12.94 9.88
N GLU A 366 -2.87 -13.16 11.17
CA GLU A 366 -2.08 -14.05 12.03
C GLU A 366 -2.19 -15.50 11.57
N SER A 367 -3.37 -15.93 11.12
CA SER A 367 -3.55 -17.27 10.56
C SER A 367 -2.69 -17.47 9.30
N ILE A 368 -2.68 -16.53 8.36
CA ILE A 368 -1.83 -16.61 7.16
C ILE A 368 -0.35 -16.59 7.55
N ARG A 369 0.09 -15.63 8.38
CA ARG A 369 1.49 -15.51 8.81
C ARG A 369 2.00 -16.80 9.47
N ARG A 370 1.20 -17.42 10.36
CA ARG A 370 1.56 -18.67 11.02
C ARG A 370 1.63 -19.83 10.04
N THR A 371 0.68 -19.94 9.12
CA THR A 371 0.71 -20.93 8.02
C THR A 371 2.01 -20.82 7.22
N LEU A 372 2.47 -19.61 6.89
CA LEU A 372 3.76 -19.42 6.20
C LEU A 372 4.96 -19.93 7.01
N GLY A 373 4.97 -19.68 8.31
CA GLY A 373 6.07 -20.07 9.20
C GLY A 373 6.08 -21.53 9.64
N SER A 374 4.95 -22.25 9.59
CA SER A 374 4.86 -23.61 10.14
C SER A 374 4.52 -24.72 9.15
N SER A 375 4.08 -24.39 7.93
CA SER A 375 3.53 -25.38 6.99
C SER A 375 4.38 -25.59 5.74
N GLY A 376 5.64 -25.14 5.74
CA GLY A 376 6.57 -25.33 4.61
C GLY A 376 6.29 -24.44 3.40
N HIS A 377 5.41 -23.43 3.53
CA HIS A 377 5.15 -22.47 2.46
C HIS A 377 6.26 -21.45 2.28
N ILE A 378 7.19 -21.33 3.24
CA ILE A 378 8.50 -20.72 3.02
C ILE A 378 9.53 -21.84 3.11
N SER A 379 10.18 -22.15 1.99
CA SER A 379 11.24 -23.15 1.94
C SER A 379 12.49 -22.70 2.70
N SER A 380 13.44 -23.61 2.91
CA SER A 380 14.70 -23.32 3.61
C SER A 380 15.58 -22.28 2.90
N ASN A 381 15.44 -22.12 1.58
CA ASN A 381 16.12 -21.07 0.81
C ASN A 381 15.29 -19.77 0.70
N GLY A 382 14.16 -19.68 1.41
CA GLY A 382 13.31 -18.49 1.44
C GLY A 382 12.28 -18.39 0.31
N THR A 383 12.09 -19.42 -0.50
CA THR A 383 11.07 -19.42 -1.57
C THR A 383 9.66 -19.52 -0.98
N ALA A 384 8.80 -18.54 -1.26
CA ALA A 384 7.37 -18.65 -0.99
C ALA A 384 6.70 -19.57 -2.02
N THR A 385 5.96 -20.57 -1.53
CA THR A 385 5.41 -21.63 -2.36
C THR A 385 4.13 -22.27 -1.77
N PRO A 386 3.20 -22.75 -2.61
CA PRO A 386 3.14 -22.48 -4.04
C PRO A 386 2.62 -21.06 -4.30
N ALA A 387 3.14 -20.43 -5.35
CA ALA A 387 2.58 -19.21 -5.91
C ALA A 387 1.80 -19.53 -7.19
N ILE A 388 1.07 -18.54 -7.68
CA ILE A 388 0.50 -18.54 -9.03
C ILE A 388 1.55 -18.07 -10.01
N ASN A 389 1.52 -18.59 -11.23
CA ASN A 389 2.34 -18.06 -12.30
C ASN A 389 1.82 -16.66 -12.68
N PRO A 390 2.58 -15.57 -12.43
CA PRO A 390 2.10 -14.21 -12.67
C PRO A 390 1.89 -13.92 -14.16
N LEU A 391 2.55 -14.67 -15.05
CA LEU A 391 2.42 -14.54 -16.51
C LEU A 391 1.35 -15.48 -17.10
N ASN A 392 0.79 -16.38 -16.28
CA ASN A 392 -0.29 -17.29 -16.68
C ASN A 392 -1.13 -17.66 -15.46
N TRP A 393 -1.99 -16.73 -15.02
CA TRP A 393 -2.85 -16.91 -13.84
C TRP A 393 -3.88 -18.04 -13.96
N GLY A 394 -4.08 -18.58 -15.17
CA GLY A 394 -4.87 -19.78 -15.44
C GLY A 394 -4.09 -21.11 -15.37
N ASP A 395 -2.80 -21.07 -15.04
CA ASP A 395 -1.97 -22.27 -14.90
C ASP A 395 -2.28 -23.02 -13.59
N HIS A 396 -2.84 -24.22 -13.71
CA HIS A 396 -3.11 -25.10 -12.58
C HIS A 396 -1.85 -25.76 -12.00
N THR A 397 -0.68 -25.58 -12.63
CA THR A 397 0.60 -26.06 -12.12
C THR A 397 1.10 -25.11 -11.02
N PRO A 398 1.28 -25.58 -9.77
CA PRO A 398 1.80 -24.74 -8.71
C PRO A 398 3.18 -24.18 -9.06
N PHE A 399 3.34 -22.85 -8.99
CA PHE A 399 4.63 -22.21 -9.24
C PHE A 399 5.50 -22.31 -7.98
N THR A 400 6.61 -23.05 -8.06
CA THR A 400 7.43 -23.42 -6.90
C THR A 400 8.85 -22.86 -6.91
N SER A 401 9.24 -22.16 -7.99
CA SER A 401 10.53 -21.47 -8.10
C SER A 401 10.56 -20.11 -7.38
N GLY A 402 9.40 -19.60 -6.96
CA GLY A 402 9.23 -18.30 -6.33
C GLY A 402 8.72 -17.26 -7.33
N SER A 403 7.52 -16.74 -7.08
CA SER A 403 6.98 -15.59 -7.81
C SER A 403 7.75 -14.33 -7.42
N PRO A 404 8.26 -13.51 -8.37
CA PRO A 404 9.00 -12.30 -8.04
C PRO A 404 8.22 -11.37 -7.09
N GLU A 405 7.02 -10.95 -7.49
CA GLU A 405 6.12 -10.13 -6.66
C GLU A 405 5.66 -10.85 -5.39
N GLY A 406 5.40 -12.16 -5.47
CA GLY A 406 4.96 -12.96 -4.32
C GLY A 406 5.99 -12.97 -3.18
N GLN A 407 7.29 -12.97 -3.52
CA GLN A 407 8.36 -12.83 -2.54
C GLN A 407 8.35 -11.45 -1.90
N ASN A 408 8.10 -10.39 -2.69
CA ASN A 408 7.95 -9.04 -2.16
C ASN A 408 6.76 -8.92 -1.21
N PHE A 409 5.64 -9.60 -1.49
CA PHE A 409 4.46 -9.59 -0.63
C PHE A 409 4.69 -10.24 0.73
N VAL A 410 5.51 -11.28 0.81
CA VAL A 410 5.93 -11.86 2.10
C VAL A 410 6.71 -10.84 2.92
N ILE A 411 7.58 -10.04 2.28
CA ILE A 411 8.31 -8.95 2.96
C ILE A 411 7.36 -7.83 3.41
N LEU A 412 6.39 -7.44 2.58
CA LEU A 412 5.36 -6.46 2.94
C LEU A 412 4.51 -6.95 4.12
N LEU A 413 4.11 -8.22 4.12
CA LEU A 413 3.41 -8.85 5.26
C LEU A 413 4.26 -8.78 6.52
N TYR A 414 5.55 -9.11 6.43
CA TYR A 414 6.47 -9.03 7.57
C TYR A 414 6.58 -7.60 8.10
N ALA A 415 6.78 -6.61 7.22
CA ALA A 415 6.88 -5.20 7.62
C ALA A 415 5.58 -4.71 8.28
N ALA A 416 4.42 -5.05 7.72
CA ALA A 416 3.11 -4.71 8.28
C ALA A 416 2.87 -5.36 9.64
N TRP A 417 3.21 -6.64 9.80
CA TRP A 417 3.12 -7.36 11.07
C TRP A 417 4.07 -6.77 12.13
N ARG A 418 5.32 -6.50 11.76
CA ARG A 418 6.31 -5.86 12.65
C ARG A 418 5.77 -4.53 13.19
N ASP A 419 5.19 -3.72 12.32
CA ASP A 419 4.66 -2.42 12.71
C ASP A 419 3.40 -2.57 13.57
N CYS A 420 2.55 -3.56 13.29
CA CYS A 420 1.41 -3.95 14.12
C CYS A 420 1.83 -4.35 15.54
N VAL A 421 2.88 -5.15 15.68
CA VAL A 421 3.47 -5.54 16.97
C VAL A 421 4.02 -4.32 17.70
N LYS A 422 4.82 -3.48 17.02
CA LYS A 422 5.38 -2.25 17.62
C LYS A 422 4.31 -1.27 18.09
N ALA A 423 3.18 -1.19 17.38
CA ALA A 423 2.05 -0.35 17.74
C ALA A 423 1.20 -0.93 18.88
N GLY A 424 1.46 -2.16 19.33
CA GLY A 424 0.71 -2.80 20.42
C GLY A 424 -0.74 -3.14 20.05
N VAL A 425 -1.02 -3.37 18.77
CA VAL A 425 -2.36 -3.74 18.30
C VAL A 425 -2.79 -5.07 18.94
N PRO A 426 -3.97 -5.17 19.58
CA PRO A 426 -4.43 -6.40 20.18
C PRO A 426 -4.46 -7.58 19.20
N GLY A 427 -3.74 -8.65 19.54
CA GLY A 427 -3.62 -9.87 18.73
C GLY A 427 -2.32 -9.98 17.93
N CYS A 428 -1.66 -8.86 17.62
CA CYS A 428 -0.31 -8.86 17.04
C CYS A 428 0.72 -9.19 18.12
N ARG A 429 1.42 -10.33 17.99
CA ARG A 429 2.40 -10.80 18.98
C ARG A 429 3.66 -11.32 18.28
N ALA A 430 4.81 -10.83 18.72
CA ALA A 430 6.14 -11.27 18.28
C ALA A 430 6.41 -12.74 18.58
#